data_AF-A0A162I3N0-F1
#
_entry.id   AF-A0A162I3N0-F1
#
_cell.length_a   1.000
_cell.length_b   1.000
_cell.length_c   1.000
_cell.angle_alpha   90.00
_cell.angle_beta   90.00
_cell.angle_gamma   90.00
#
_symmetry.space_group_name_H-M   'P 1'
#
loop_
_entity.id
_entity.type
_entity.pdbx_description
1 polymer ?
#
loop_
_entity_poly.entity_id
_entity_poly.type
_entity_poly.pdbx_seq_one_letter_code
_entity_poly.pdbx_strand_id
1 'polypeptide(L)'
;MLRERALLLAALGFGYSSSSSEFLMDSLRAREIPQEHSHDLFVSITQEALLRNNPKEIKDAVFGLVGIQSAAAGAGSVTNLDCLRQEIADQAFSNGKAIKDLRLMAGALLYQALEVNTGRVGLASAQCTEQAINPQVAAITQHQDPASPNAAEINRAITLELAKQLKGIGADPNLALLSGTFAPGDTNDLTAKGNSCNSVDTKLGCIFQAGRLVFDASQPDIETAVADIPQTFTGINGIFATDLTDLKSFPTQSVAQRNGSDDRSPNESPKPMMMALIIGMAVGGPVAAGFLALAVFAYMRRHENQKIEQILQDKDSRTRKDFDRAKTIEYESVHVKSSEKIGSRQPVLLHEKSGDSHHFELDGTSRIVAELPAPAVRGYTRNGDGI
;
A
#
# COMPACT_ATOMS: atom_id res chain seq x y z
N MET A 1 3.82 69.54 42.14
CA MET A 1 4.93 70.45 41.77
C MET A 1 5.94 69.61 40.99
N LEU A 2 5.81 69.47 39.67
CA LEU A 2 6.40 70.33 38.63
C LEU A 2 7.93 70.48 38.75
N ARG A 3 8.67 69.77 37.88
CA ARG A 3 9.83 70.22 37.05
C ARG A 3 10.63 68.99 36.60
N GLU A 4 10.53 68.59 35.33
CA GLU A 4 11.32 69.07 34.17
C GLU A 4 12.81 68.72 34.20
N ARG A 5 13.22 67.86 33.24
CA ARG A 5 14.46 67.87 32.42
C ARG A 5 14.48 66.59 31.58
N ALA A 6 14.15 66.63 30.30
CA ALA A 6 14.96 67.07 29.15
C ALA A 6 16.05 66.05 28.74
N LEU A 7 15.77 65.39 27.59
CA LEU A 7 16.64 64.85 26.54
C LEU A 7 18.01 64.25 26.91
N LEU A 8 18.22 62.99 26.49
CA LEU A 8 19.33 62.67 25.59
C LEU A 8 18.98 61.49 24.67
N LEU A 9 19.17 61.71 23.37
CA LEU A 9 19.15 60.71 22.31
C LEU A 9 20.30 59.71 22.49
N ALA A 10 20.01 58.42 22.32
CA ALA A 10 20.97 57.45 21.80
C ALA A 10 20.22 56.47 20.90
N ALA A 11 20.15 56.80 19.61
CA ALA A 11 19.73 55.87 18.58
C ALA A 11 20.86 54.87 18.33
N LEU A 12 20.76 53.68 18.94
CA LEU A 12 21.51 52.51 18.49
C LEU A 12 20.68 51.79 17.43
N GLY A 13 21.01 52.06 16.18
CA GLY A 13 20.55 51.29 15.04
C GLY A 13 21.13 49.87 15.13
N PHE A 14 20.34 48.94 15.68
CA PHE A 14 20.50 47.54 15.36
C PHE A 14 19.79 47.28 14.03
N GLY A 15 20.57 47.28 12.96
CA GLY A 15 20.17 46.67 11.70
C GLY A 15 19.96 45.17 11.95
N TYR A 16 18.73 44.77 12.25
CA TYR A 16 18.32 43.40 11.98
C TYR A 16 18.14 43.31 10.47
N SER A 17 19.17 42.78 9.81
CA SER A 17 19.02 42.15 8.51
C SER A 17 17.84 41.19 8.62
N SER A 18 16.75 41.51 7.92
CA SER A 18 15.73 40.56 7.53
C SER A 18 16.41 39.49 6.69
N SER A 19 16.97 38.49 7.38
CA SER A 19 17.25 37.19 6.80
C SER A 19 15.90 36.67 6.33
N SER A 20 15.69 36.80 5.03
CA SER A 20 14.89 35.91 4.23
C SER A 20 15.18 34.48 4.69
N SER A 21 14.36 34.01 5.63
CA SER A 21 14.16 32.58 5.85
C SER A 21 13.28 32.10 4.70
N GLU A 22 13.85 32.16 3.49
CA GLU A 22 13.42 31.33 2.40
C GLU A 22 13.56 29.88 2.87
N PHE A 23 12.40 29.29 3.11
CA PHE A 23 12.12 27.98 2.53
C PHE A 23 13.15 26.89 2.84
N LEU A 24 13.41 26.65 4.13
CA LEU A 24 13.74 25.30 4.61
C LEU A 24 12.45 24.48 4.78
N MET A 25 11.60 24.53 3.75
CA MET A 25 10.43 23.68 3.52
C MET A 25 10.68 22.89 2.22
N ASP A 26 11.83 22.24 2.13
CA ASP A 26 12.12 21.35 0.98
C ASP A 26 13.04 20.16 1.32
N SER A 27 13.19 19.81 2.60
CA SER A 27 13.88 18.58 3.01
C SER A 27 13.05 17.62 3.87
N LEU A 28 11.77 17.93 4.11
CA LEU A 28 10.75 16.90 4.28
C LEU A 28 10.29 16.41 2.90
N ARG A 29 11.24 15.96 2.06
CA ARG A 29 10.86 15.02 1.01
C ARG A 29 10.23 13.86 1.75
N ALA A 30 8.95 13.64 1.47
CA ALA A 30 8.20 12.48 1.89
C ALA A 30 9.12 11.27 1.84
N ARG A 31 9.21 10.51 2.93
CA ARG A 31 9.69 9.13 2.83
C ARG A 31 8.64 8.40 1.99
N GLU A 32 8.74 8.49 0.68
CA GLU A 32 7.96 7.69 -0.25
C GLU A 32 8.48 6.26 -0.18
N ILE A 33 7.99 5.46 0.76
CA ILE A 33 7.68 4.03 0.63
C ILE A 33 6.59 3.76 1.72
N PRO A 34 5.45 3.05 1.47
CA PRO A 34 5.33 1.83 0.64
C PRO A 34 3.99 1.54 -0.10
N GLN A 35 3.99 1.37 -1.43
CA GLN A 35 3.04 0.50 -2.18
C GLN A 35 1.50 0.73 -2.03
N GLU A 36 1.09 1.76 -1.31
CA GLU A 36 -0.27 1.96 -0.78
C GLU A 36 -1.28 2.37 -1.86
N HIS A 37 -0.77 2.96 -2.94
CA HIS A 37 -1.54 3.49 -4.06
C HIS A 37 -1.77 2.47 -5.19
N SER A 38 -1.47 1.20 -4.95
CA SER A 38 -1.71 0.14 -5.93
C SER A 38 -3.19 0.04 -6.30
N HIS A 39 -4.10 0.20 -5.33
CA HIS A 39 -5.55 0.03 -5.46
C HIS A 39 -6.34 1.29 -5.10
N ASP A 40 -5.88 2.46 -5.55
CA ASP A 40 -6.39 3.78 -5.17
C ASP A 40 -7.91 3.96 -5.31
N LEU A 41 -8.57 3.31 -6.27
CA LEU A 41 -10.03 3.37 -6.36
C LEU A 41 -10.70 2.84 -5.09
N PHE A 42 -10.27 1.68 -4.60
CA PHE A 42 -10.88 1.04 -3.44
C PHE A 42 -10.44 1.70 -2.13
N VAL A 43 -9.22 2.24 -2.07
CA VAL A 43 -8.79 3.13 -0.98
C VAL A 43 -9.68 4.38 -0.94
N SER A 44 -9.92 5.03 -2.08
CA SER A 44 -10.73 6.24 -2.18
C SER A 44 -12.20 6.00 -1.84
N ILE A 45 -12.80 4.91 -2.33
CA ILE A 45 -14.19 4.53 -1.99
C ILE A 45 -14.30 4.24 -0.49
N THR A 46 -13.32 3.52 0.08
CA THR A 46 -13.31 3.21 1.51
C THR A 46 -13.13 4.47 2.36
N GLN A 47 -12.27 5.39 1.92
CA GLN A 47 -12.10 6.69 2.57
C GLN A 47 -13.39 7.53 2.52
N GLU A 48 -14.08 7.56 1.37
CA GLU A 48 -15.39 8.22 1.24
C GLU A 48 -16.39 7.64 2.25
N ALA A 49 -16.45 6.32 2.38
CA ALA A 49 -17.32 5.65 3.33
C ALA A 49 -16.92 5.92 4.80
N LEU A 50 -15.63 5.83 5.13
CA LEU A 50 -15.09 6.07 6.47
C LEU A 50 -15.45 7.47 6.97
N LEU A 51 -15.23 8.49 6.14
CA LEU A 51 -15.45 9.90 6.50
C LEU A 51 -16.92 10.25 6.80
N ARG A 52 -17.89 9.40 6.44
CA ARG A 52 -19.30 9.62 6.77
C ARG A 52 -19.57 9.54 8.28
N ASN A 53 -18.86 8.68 8.98
CA ASN A 53 -18.88 8.57 10.43
C ASN A 53 -17.59 7.90 10.90
N ASN A 54 -16.66 8.70 11.42
CA ASN A 54 -15.31 8.30 11.80
C ASN A 54 -15.05 8.61 13.28
N PRO A 55 -15.65 7.85 14.21
CA PRO A 55 -15.57 8.13 15.64
C PRO A 55 -14.17 7.92 16.23
N LYS A 56 -13.31 7.16 15.53
CA LYS A 56 -11.93 6.91 15.95
C LYS A 56 -10.93 7.91 15.38
N GLU A 57 -11.40 8.92 14.65
CA GLU A 57 -10.56 9.98 14.06
C GLU A 57 -9.39 9.42 13.21
N ILE A 58 -9.63 8.31 12.51
CA ILE A 58 -8.64 7.71 11.59
C ILE A 58 -8.41 8.69 10.44
N LYS A 59 -7.16 9.06 10.17
CA LYS A 59 -6.86 10.19 9.27
C LYS A 59 -7.19 9.89 7.83
N ASP A 60 -6.75 8.72 7.36
CA ASP A 60 -6.91 8.29 5.98
C ASP A 60 -6.88 6.75 5.89
N ALA A 61 -7.70 6.19 5.01
CA ALA A 61 -7.77 4.77 4.74
C ALA A 61 -6.43 4.20 4.27
N VAL A 62 -5.58 5.01 3.63
CA VAL A 62 -4.26 4.57 3.17
C VAL A 62 -3.39 4.03 4.33
N PHE A 63 -3.55 4.58 5.53
CA PHE A 63 -2.79 4.17 6.72
C PHE A 63 -3.07 2.75 7.21
N GLY A 64 -4.15 2.10 6.76
CA GLY A 64 -4.38 0.68 7.05
C GLY A 64 -3.61 -0.27 6.12
N LEU A 65 -2.98 0.22 5.06
CA LEU A 65 -2.24 -0.60 4.08
C LEU A 65 -0.72 -0.48 4.20
N VAL A 66 -0.25 0.33 5.15
CA VAL A 66 1.18 0.54 5.42
C VAL A 66 1.72 -0.34 6.53
N GLY A 67 3.04 -0.42 6.58
CA GLY A 67 3.74 -0.95 7.74
C GLY A 67 3.38 -0.20 9.03
N ILE A 68 3.43 -0.91 10.15
CA ILE A 68 3.02 -0.48 11.50
C ILE A 68 3.60 0.91 11.89
N GLN A 69 4.83 1.21 11.49
CA GLN A 69 5.47 2.50 11.79
C GLN A 69 4.72 3.69 11.19
N SER A 70 4.25 3.56 9.95
CA SER A 70 3.47 4.60 9.27
C SER A 70 2.01 4.56 9.71
N ALA A 71 1.45 3.37 9.99
CA ALA A 71 0.07 3.19 10.45
C ALA A 71 -0.22 4.05 11.69
N ALA A 72 0.72 4.09 12.65
CA ALA A 72 0.60 4.89 13.87
C ALA A 72 0.32 6.38 13.62
N ALA A 73 0.82 6.95 12.51
CA ALA A 73 0.63 8.37 12.20
C ALA A 73 -0.82 8.70 11.81
N GLY A 74 -1.59 7.72 11.35
CA GLY A 74 -2.97 7.88 10.88
C GLY A 74 -4.03 7.10 11.64
N ALA A 75 -3.64 6.30 12.64
CA ALA A 75 -4.52 5.38 13.35
C ALA A 75 -5.64 6.04 14.17
N GLY A 76 -5.54 7.35 14.44
CA GLY A 76 -6.46 8.05 15.33
C GLY A 76 -6.42 7.42 16.73
N SER A 77 -7.57 6.96 17.23
CA SER A 77 -7.68 6.27 18.52
C SER A 77 -7.50 4.75 18.44
N VAL A 78 -7.20 4.18 17.27
CA VAL A 78 -6.91 2.74 17.12
C VAL A 78 -5.53 2.43 17.71
N THR A 79 -5.45 1.48 18.63
CA THR A 79 -4.19 1.11 19.31
C THR A 79 -3.58 -0.18 18.79
N ASN A 80 -4.40 -1.14 18.36
CA ASN A 80 -3.94 -2.34 17.71
C ASN A 80 -3.74 -2.10 16.21
N LEU A 81 -2.51 -1.74 15.83
CA LEU A 81 -2.18 -1.37 14.46
C LEU A 81 -2.25 -2.54 13.48
N ASP A 82 -2.09 -3.78 13.94
CA ASP A 82 -2.32 -4.97 13.11
C ASP A 82 -3.81 -5.11 12.71
N CYS A 83 -4.70 -4.44 13.45
CA CYS A 83 -6.14 -4.38 13.20
C CYS A 83 -6.62 -3.08 12.53
N LEU A 84 -5.74 -2.10 12.28
CA LEU A 84 -6.15 -0.80 11.75
C LEU A 84 -6.90 -0.92 10.41
N ARG A 85 -6.43 -1.79 9.52
CA ARG A 85 -7.10 -2.10 8.25
C ARG A 85 -8.53 -2.62 8.46
N GLN A 86 -8.70 -3.58 9.36
CA GLN A 86 -10.00 -4.14 9.70
C GLN A 86 -10.92 -3.07 10.29
N GLU A 87 -10.40 -2.23 11.17
CA GLU A 87 -11.15 -1.13 11.77
C GLU A 87 -11.66 -0.12 10.73
N ILE A 88 -10.80 0.24 9.77
CA ILE A 88 -11.17 1.10 8.63
C ILE A 88 -12.26 0.43 7.80
N ALA A 89 -12.05 -0.82 7.39
CA ALA A 89 -13.01 -1.56 6.56
C ALA A 89 -14.36 -1.75 7.27
N ASP A 90 -14.35 -2.09 8.55
CA ASP A 90 -15.54 -2.37 9.34
C ASP A 90 -16.37 -1.12 9.60
N GLN A 91 -15.71 0.01 9.89
CA GLN A 91 -16.38 1.31 10.02
C GLN A 91 -16.93 1.78 8.67
N ALA A 92 -16.14 1.69 7.60
CA ALA A 92 -16.56 2.06 6.24
C ALA A 92 -17.75 1.22 5.75
N PHE A 93 -17.71 -0.10 5.98
CA PHE A 93 -18.80 -1.01 5.63
C PHE A 93 -20.07 -0.68 6.42
N SER A 94 -19.95 -0.43 7.73
CA SER A 94 -21.08 0.01 8.57
C SER A 94 -21.73 1.28 8.02
N ASN A 95 -20.91 2.25 7.61
CA ASN A 95 -21.36 3.52 7.06
C ASN A 95 -22.08 3.33 5.71
N GLY A 96 -21.52 2.52 4.81
CA GLY A 96 -22.15 2.17 3.53
C GLY A 96 -23.47 1.43 3.73
N LYS A 97 -23.50 0.47 4.65
CA LYS A 97 -24.70 -0.31 5.00
C LYS A 97 -25.81 0.56 5.58
N ALA A 98 -25.48 1.55 6.41
CA ALA A 98 -26.45 2.46 7.01
C ALA A 98 -27.24 3.26 5.95
N ILE A 99 -26.61 3.60 4.82
CA ILE A 99 -27.25 4.31 3.70
C ILE A 99 -27.60 3.39 2.52
N LYS A 100 -27.38 2.07 2.68
CA LYS A 100 -27.63 1.03 1.68
C LYS A 100 -26.87 1.22 0.37
N ASP A 101 -25.68 1.80 0.40
CA ASP A 101 -24.86 2.01 -0.81
C ASP A 101 -23.93 0.82 -1.05
N LEU A 102 -24.22 0.05 -2.11
CA LEU A 102 -23.48 -1.16 -2.47
C LEU A 102 -22.05 -0.87 -2.90
N ARG A 103 -21.78 0.25 -3.58
CA ARG A 103 -20.42 0.65 -3.97
C ARG A 103 -19.57 0.88 -2.73
N LEU A 104 -20.09 1.57 -1.71
CA LEU A 104 -19.35 1.80 -0.47
C LEU A 104 -19.11 0.52 0.31
N MET A 105 -20.13 -0.35 0.41
CA MET A 105 -20.00 -1.65 1.06
C MET A 105 -18.99 -2.55 0.31
N ALA A 106 -19.08 -2.64 -1.01
CA ALA A 106 -18.17 -3.41 -1.83
C ALA A 106 -16.74 -2.87 -1.73
N GLY A 107 -16.54 -1.55 -1.84
CA GLY A 107 -15.23 -0.93 -1.69
C GLY A 107 -14.55 -1.27 -0.35
N ALA A 108 -15.32 -1.24 0.75
CA ALA A 108 -14.81 -1.63 2.07
C ALA A 108 -14.43 -3.12 2.14
N LEU A 109 -15.20 -4.02 1.51
CA LEU A 109 -14.85 -5.45 1.45
C LEU A 109 -13.61 -5.71 0.59
N LEU A 110 -13.47 -5.03 -0.55
CA LEU A 110 -12.27 -5.13 -1.39
C LEU A 110 -11.05 -4.62 -0.64
N TYR A 111 -11.16 -3.46 0.02
CA TYR A 111 -10.13 -2.92 0.90
C TYR A 111 -9.75 -3.90 2.02
N GLN A 112 -10.73 -4.64 2.56
CA GLN A 112 -10.49 -5.71 3.54
C GLN A 112 -9.74 -6.94 2.96
N ALA A 113 -9.65 -7.10 1.65
CA ALA A 113 -8.84 -8.18 1.07
C ALA A 113 -7.42 -7.73 0.72
N LEU A 114 -7.18 -6.43 0.57
CA LEU A 114 -5.90 -5.91 0.08
C LEU A 114 -4.72 -6.30 0.99
N GLU A 115 -3.58 -6.54 0.34
CA GLU A 115 -2.29 -6.77 0.98
C GLU A 115 -1.87 -5.54 1.82
N VAL A 116 -1.30 -5.79 3.00
CA VAL A 116 -0.65 -4.77 3.82
C VAL A 116 0.84 -4.80 3.53
N ASN A 117 1.44 -3.63 3.33
CA ASN A 117 2.88 -3.57 3.16
C ASN A 117 3.62 -3.95 4.44
N THR A 118 4.40 -5.02 4.39
CA THR A 118 5.19 -5.52 5.52
C THR A 118 6.61 -4.95 5.59
N GLY A 119 6.99 -4.11 4.63
CA GLY A 119 8.32 -3.53 4.49
C GLY A 119 9.37 -4.55 4.03
N ARG A 120 8.98 -5.73 3.54
CA ARG A 120 9.89 -6.75 3.02
C ARG A 120 9.19 -7.70 2.04
N VAL A 121 9.82 -7.95 0.89
CA VAL A 121 9.36 -8.95 -0.09
C VAL A 121 9.33 -10.35 0.53
N GLY A 122 8.19 -11.02 0.39
CA GLY A 122 7.95 -12.38 0.89
C GLY A 122 7.67 -12.49 2.39
N LEU A 123 7.57 -11.37 3.11
CA LEU A 123 7.15 -11.39 4.51
C LEU A 123 5.63 -11.39 4.59
N ALA A 124 5.08 -12.42 5.22
CA ALA A 124 3.64 -12.54 5.50
C ALA A 124 3.16 -11.39 6.40
N SER A 125 1.95 -10.91 6.13
CA SER A 125 1.30 -9.85 6.91
C SER A 125 0.79 -10.39 8.25
N ALA A 126 0.94 -9.59 9.31
CA ALA A 126 0.35 -9.91 10.61
C ALA A 126 -1.19 -9.92 10.52
N GLN A 127 -1.82 -10.94 11.09
CA GLN A 127 -3.28 -11.06 11.09
C GLN A 127 -3.89 -10.28 12.25
N CYS A 128 -4.98 -9.57 11.98
CA CYS A 128 -5.78 -8.98 13.05
C CYS A 128 -6.41 -10.10 13.89
N THR A 129 -6.38 -9.95 15.21
CA THR A 129 -6.94 -10.94 16.16
C THR A 129 -8.21 -10.45 16.84
N GLU A 130 -8.64 -9.22 16.54
CA GLU A 130 -9.86 -8.63 17.07
C GLU A 130 -11.07 -9.01 16.21
N GLN A 131 -12.23 -9.07 16.86
CA GLN A 131 -13.48 -9.42 16.19
C GLN A 131 -14.05 -8.19 15.48
N ALA A 132 -14.25 -8.26 14.16
CA ALA A 132 -15.00 -7.24 13.44
C ALA A 132 -16.48 -7.26 13.82
N ILE A 133 -17.13 -6.09 13.80
CA ILE A 133 -18.55 -5.92 14.08
C ILE A 133 -19.37 -6.51 12.93
N ASN A 134 -18.95 -6.31 11.68
CA ASN A 134 -19.66 -6.85 10.52
C ASN A 134 -19.14 -8.24 10.16
N PRO A 135 -20.02 -9.27 10.11
CA PRO A 135 -19.61 -10.63 9.77
C PRO A 135 -19.02 -10.74 8.36
N GLN A 136 -19.45 -9.89 7.42
CA GLN A 136 -18.88 -9.83 6.08
C GLN A 136 -17.40 -9.42 6.09
N VAL A 137 -17.04 -8.46 6.94
CA VAL A 137 -15.65 -8.01 7.10
C VAL A 137 -14.86 -9.06 7.88
N ALA A 138 -15.45 -9.64 8.93
CA ALA A 138 -14.82 -10.72 9.71
C ALA A 138 -14.48 -11.97 8.89
N ALA A 139 -15.23 -12.25 7.83
CA ALA A 139 -15.01 -13.41 6.96
C ALA A 139 -13.77 -13.26 6.07
N ILE A 140 -13.25 -12.03 5.89
CA ILE A 140 -12.19 -11.73 4.93
C ILE A 140 -10.90 -11.40 5.69
N THR A 141 -9.83 -12.14 5.40
CA THR A 141 -8.46 -11.80 5.81
C THR A 141 -7.73 -11.07 4.68
N GLN A 142 -6.59 -10.44 4.97
CA GLN A 142 -5.77 -9.81 3.92
C GLN A 142 -5.00 -10.82 3.08
N HIS A 143 -4.83 -10.48 1.81
CA HIS A 143 -3.81 -11.06 0.95
C HIS A 143 -2.43 -10.97 1.59
N GLN A 144 -1.62 -11.97 1.28
CA GLN A 144 -0.22 -12.04 1.65
C GLN A 144 0.65 -11.54 0.50
N ASP A 145 1.86 -11.12 0.85
CA ASP A 145 2.89 -10.83 -0.15
C ASP A 145 3.03 -12.04 -1.10
N PRO A 146 2.97 -11.85 -2.43
CA PRO A 146 2.94 -12.96 -3.38
C PRO A 146 4.19 -13.83 -3.39
N ALA A 147 5.32 -13.33 -2.88
CA ALA A 147 6.55 -14.09 -2.70
C ALA A 147 6.62 -14.83 -1.36
N SER A 148 5.60 -14.69 -0.50
CA SER A 148 5.54 -15.42 0.78
C SER A 148 5.14 -16.89 0.57
N PRO A 149 5.52 -17.80 1.49
CA PRO A 149 5.15 -19.21 1.39
C PRO A 149 3.63 -19.41 1.31
N ASN A 150 3.19 -20.20 0.33
CA ASN A 150 1.78 -20.53 0.07
C ASN A 150 0.88 -19.33 -0.30
N ALA A 151 1.45 -18.16 -0.64
CA ALA A 151 0.67 -16.96 -0.94
C ALA A 151 -0.39 -17.17 -2.03
N ALA A 152 -0.04 -17.89 -3.10
CA ALA A 152 -0.97 -18.15 -4.21
C ALA A 152 -2.23 -18.92 -3.78
N GLU A 153 -2.10 -19.88 -2.86
CA GLU A 153 -3.25 -20.62 -2.32
C GLU A 153 -4.07 -19.77 -1.35
N ILE A 154 -3.37 -19.04 -0.45
CA ILE A 154 -3.99 -18.18 0.56
C ILE A 154 -4.76 -17.04 -0.11
N ASN A 155 -4.13 -16.30 -1.03
CA ASN A 155 -4.74 -15.17 -1.72
C ASN A 155 -5.93 -15.62 -2.57
N ARG A 156 -5.82 -16.78 -3.21
CA ARG A 156 -6.97 -17.39 -3.91
C ARG A 156 -8.12 -17.65 -2.96
N ALA A 157 -7.89 -18.28 -1.81
CA ALA A 157 -8.95 -18.56 -0.85
C ALA A 157 -9.63 -17.27 -0.36
N ILE A 158 -8.84 -16.22 -0.12
CA ILE A 158 -9.33 -14.89 0.26
C ILE A 158 -10.17 -14.27 -0.85
N THR A 159 -9.70 -14.30 -2.09
CA THR A 159 -10.43 -13.77 -3.25
C THR A 159 -11.77 -14.48 -3.45
N LEU A 160 -11.81 -15.81 -3.28
CA LEU A 160 -13.06 -16.57 -3.34
C LEU A 160 -13.99 -16.24 -2.18
N GLU A 161 -13.47 -16.04 -0.96
CA GLU A 161 -14.29 -15.65 0.18
C GLU A 161 -14.85 -14.23 0.01
N LEU A 162 -14.03 -13.27 -0.43
CA LEU A 162 -14.46 -11.93 -0.81
C LEU A 162 -15.61 -11.97 -1.84
N ALA A 163 -15.49 -12.82 -2.87
CA ALA A 163 -16.53 -12.96 -3.89
C ALA A 163 -17.88 -13.41 -3.30
N LYS A 164 -17.87 -14.34 -2.32
CA LYS A 164 -19.08 -14.75 -1.60
C LYS A 164 -19.67 -13.60 -0.80
N GLN A 165 -18.83 -12.82 -0.10
CA GLN A 165 -19.32 -11.68 0.68
C GLN A 165 -19.93 -10.61 -0.22
N LEU A 166 -19.31 -10.32 -1.36
CA LEU A 166 -19.85 -9.41 -2.38
C LEU A 166 -21.19 -9.89 -2.92
N LYS A 167 -21.29 -11.17 -3.31
CA LYS A 167 -22.55 -11.77 -3.76
C LYS A 167 -23.62 -11.68 -2.67
N GLY A 168 -23.26 -11.98 -1.42
CA GLY A 168 -24.16 -11.98 -0.28
C GLY A 168 -24.78 -10.61 0.01
N ILE A 169 -24.04 -9.52 -0.25
CA ILE A 169 -24.55 -8.14 -0.14
C ILE A 169 -25.26 -7.65 -1.40
N GLY A 170 -25.26 -8.42 -2.49
CA GLY A 170 -25.84 -8.04 -3.78
C GLY A 170 -24.94 -7.21 -4.69
N ALA A 171 -23.63 -7.18 -4.43
CA ALA A 171 -22.63 -6.59 -5.32
C ALA A 171 -22.15 -7.60 -6.37
N ASP A 172 -21.44 -7.11 -7.40
CA ASP A 172 -20.82 -7.95 -8.42
C ASP A 172 -19.67 -8.80 -7.81
N PRO A 173 -19.76 -10.14 -7.81
CA PRO A 173 -18.72 -10.98 -7.24
C PRO A 173 -17.40 -10.93 -8.04
N ASN A 174 -17.42 -10.53 -9.33
CA ASN A 174 -16.20 -10.40 -10.12
C ASN A 174 -15.31 -9.23 -9.68
N LEU A 175 -15.82 -8.30 -8.86
CA LEU A 175 -14.99 -7.27 -8.24
C LEU A 175 -13.88 -7.88 -7.38
N ALA A 176 -14.07 -9.09 -6.83
CA ALA A 176 -13.04 -9.77 -6.06
C ALA A 176 -11.74 -9.99 -6.84
N LEU A 177 -11.81 -10.15 -8.17
CA LEU A 177 -10.61 -10.27 -9.01
C LEU A 177 -9.74 -9.02 -8.96
N LEU A 178 -10.34 -7.86 -8.73
CA LEU A 178 -9.66 -6.56 -8.67
C LEU A 178 -8.95 -6.32 -7.33
N SER A 179 -9.04 -7.24 -6.36
CA SER A 179 -8.21 -7.19 -5.15
C SER A 179 -6.87 -7.91 -5.32
N GLY A 180 -6.60 -8.48 -6.50
CA GLY A 180 -5.40 -9.28 -6.75
C GLY A 180 -4.09 -8.55 -6.49
N THR A 181 -3.02 -9.33 -6.37
CA THR A 181 -1.70 -8.81 -6.03
C THR A 181 -0.81 -8.61 -7.26
N PHE A 182 0.40 -8.10 -7.04
CA PHE A 182 1.46 -8.14 -8.06
C PHE A 182 1.95 -9.58 -8.30
N ALA A 183 2.76 -9.79 -9.34
CA ALA A 183 3.54 -11.02 -9.46
C ALA A 183 4.57 -11.12 -8.30
N PRO A 184 4.94 -12.34 -7.85
CA PRO A 184 5.96 -12.54 -6.83
C PRO A 184 7.27 -11.81 -7.13
N GLY A 185 7.80 -11.08 -6.15
CA GLY A 185 9.09 -10.41 -6.22
C GLY A 185 10.26 -11.29 -5.78
N ASP A 186 11.49 -10.77 -5.88
CA ASP A 186 12.69 -11.42 -5.32
C ASP A 186 12.77 -11.19 -3.81
N THR A 187 12.75 -12.27 -3.03
CA THR A 187 12.88 -12.23 -1.55
C THR A 187 14.23 -11.68 -1.07
N ASN A 188 15.22 -11.58 -1.96
CA ASN A 188 16.52 -10.95 -1.70
C ASN A 188 16.56 -9.46 -2.07
N ASP A 189 15.46 -8.88 -2.53
CA ASP A 189 15.37 -7.46 -2.87
C ASP A 189 15.60 -6.58 -1.62
N LEU A 190 16.77 -5.94 -1.57
CA LEU A 190 17.17 -5.06 -0.49
C LEU A 190 16.37 -3.75 -0.43
N THR A 191 15.68 -3.39 -1.51
CA THR A 191 14.79 -2.22 -1.54
C THR A 191 13.43 -2.49 -0.91
N ALA A 192 13.10 -3.77 -0.69
CA ALA A 192 11.79 -4.23 -0.24
C ALA A 192 10.61 -3.80 -1.14
N LYS A 193 10.89 -3.40 -2.38
CA LYS A 193 9.87 -2.89 -3.31
C LYS A 193 9.21 -4.03 -4.08
N GLY A 194 9.95 -5.06 -4.45
CA GLY A 194 9.44 -6.10 -5.35
C GLY A 194 8.89 -5.49 -6.65
N ASN A 195 7.77 -6.03 -7.13
CA ASN A 195 7.11 -5.57 -8.38
C ASN A 195 6.15 -4.39 -8.19
N SER A 196 6.05 -3.87 -6.97
CA SER A 196 5.07 -2.88 -6.59
C SER A 196 5.25 -1.52 -7.27
N CYS A 197 4.21 -0.69 -7.16
CA CYS A 197 4.18 0.71 -7.54
C CYS A 197 3.55 1.53 -6.42
N ASN A 198 3.79 2.84 -6.41
CA ASN A 198 3.27 3.75 -5.39
C ASN A 198 2.85 5.12 -5.94
N SER A 199 2.72 5.25 -7.26
CA SER A 199 2.25 6.49 -7.85
C SER A 199 0.75 6.64 -7.60
N VAL A 200 0.34 7.80 -7.12
CA VAL A 200 -1.09 8.12 -6.98
C VAL A 200 -1.76 8.07 -8.35
N ASP A 201 -2.81 7.27 -8.46
CA ASP A 201 -3.72 7.24 -9.60
C ASP A 201 -5.15 7.05 -9.08
N THR A 202 -5.85 8.17 -8.93
CA THR A 202 -7.19 8.21 -8.36
C THR A 202 -8.27 7.53 -9.21
N LYS A 203 -7.95 7.01 -10.40
CA LYS A 203 -8.94 6.30 -11.24
C LYS A 203 -9.10 4.84 -10.84
N LEU A 204 -7.99 4.10 -10.80
CA LEU A 204 -7.97 2.67 -10.44
C LEU A 204 -6.85 2.39 -9.44
N GLY A 205 -5.67 2.90 -9.74
CA GLY A 205 -4.45 2.68 -8.98
C GLY A 205 -3.33 2.20 -9.89
N CYS A 206 -2.10 2.37 -9.43
CA CYS A 206 -0.93 2.18 -10.29
C CYS A 206 -0.75 0.73 -10.77
N ILE A 207 -1.30 -0.27 -10.07
CA ILE A 207 -1.22 -1.68 -10.49
C ILE A 207 -2.01 -1.93 -11.78
N PHE A 208 -3.14 -1.24 -11.93
CA PHE A 208 -4.00 -1.33 -13.10
C PHE A 208 -3.40 -0.57 -14.28
N GLN A 209 -2.98 0.68 -14.04
CA GLN A 209 -2.37 1.53 -15.06
C GLN A 209 -1.12 0.87 -15.68
N ALA A 210 -0.31 0.22 -14.84
CA ALA A 210 0.92 -0.44 -15.28
C ALA A 210 0.68 -1.85 -15.86
N GLY A 211 -0.56 -2.35 -15.88
CA GLY A 211 -0.86 -3.70 -16.38
C GLY A 211 -0.25 -4.82 -15.52
N ARG A 212 -0.06 -4.59 -14.21
CA ARG A 212 0.72 -5.47 -13.31
C ARG A 212 -0.14 -6.31 -12.37
N LEU A 213 -1.45 -6.11 -12.39
CA LEU A 213 -2.37 -6.90 -11.60
C LEU A 213 -2.33 -8.36 -12.04
N VAL A 214 -2.26 -9.27 -11.08
CA VAL A 214 -2.41 -10.70 -11.31
C VAL A 214 -3.63 -11.17 -10.50
N PHE A 215 -4.58 -11.81 -11.16
CA PHE A 215 -5.74 -12.36 -10.45
C PHE A 215 -5.37 -13.63 -9.69
N ASP A 216 -5.79 -13.76 -8.43
CA ASP A 216 -5.59 -15.00 -7.65
C ASP A 216 -6.60 -16.11 -8.00
N ALA A 217 -7.69 -15.74 -8.65
CA ALA A 217 -8.75 -16.62 -9.11
C ALA A 217 -9.17 -16.28 -10.54
N SER A 218 -9.83 -17.21 -11.22
CA SER A 218 -10.43 -16.97 -12.53
C SER A 218 -11.93 -16.67 -12.41
N GLN A 219 -12.54 -16.05 -13.43
CA GLN A 219 -14.01 -15.85 -13.45
C GLN A 219 -14.80 -17.16 -13.24
N PRO A 220 -14.45 -18.30 -13.85
CA PRO A 220 -15.09 -19.58 -13.54
C PRO A 220 -14.98 -20.02 -12.07
N ASP A 221 -13.86 -19.70 -11.41
CA ASP A 221 -13.72 -19.98 -9.97
C ASP A 221 -14.67 -19.12 -9.14
N ILE A 222 -14.82 -17.85 -9.51
CA ILE A 222 -15.79 -16.93 -8.89
C ILE A 222 -17.21 -17.48 -9.06
N GLU A 223 -17.62 -17.79 -10.30
CA GLU A 223 -18.94 -18.34 -10.61
C GLU A 223 -19.23 -19.60 -9.78
N THR A 224 -18.25 -20.50 -9.68
CA THR A 224 -18.37 -21.72 -8.87
C THR A 224 -18.50 -21.41 -7.38
N ALA A 225 -17.68 -20.49 -6.85
CA ALA A 225 -17.66 -20.17 -5.43
C ALA A 225 -18.95 -19.47 -4.95
N VAL A 226 -19.63 -18.74 -5.84
CA VAL A 226 -20.82 -17.96 -5.48
C VAL A 226 -22.15 -18.60 -5.87
N ALA A 227 -22.13 -19.79 -6.50
CA ALA A 227 -23.31 -20.45 -7.06
C ALA A 227 -24.46 -20.62 -6.04
N ASP A 228 -24.12 -20.98 -4.80
CA ASP A 228 -25.07 -21.25 -3.72
C ASP A 228 -25.20 -20.11 -2.70
N ILE A 229 -24.65 -18.92 -3.00
CA ILE A 229 -24.68 -17.79 -2.07
C ILE A 229 -25.95 -16.96 -2.30
N PRO A 230 -26.91 -16.99 -1.35
CA PRO A 230 -28.09 -16.15 -1.46
C PRO A 230 -27.72 -14.70 -1.19
N GLN A 231 -28.30 -13.79 -1.98
CA GLN A 231 -28.27 -12.38 -1.67
C GLN A 231 -29.17 -12.11 -0.45
N THR A 232 -28.61 -11.51 0.60
CA THR A 232 -29.30 -11.21 1.87
C THR A 232 -29.56 -9.72 2.06
N PHE A 233 -29.05 -8.89 1.16
CA PHE A 233 -29.15 -7.44 1.21
C PHE A 233 -29.48 -6.88 -0.16
N THR A 234 -30.29 -5.82 -0.21
CA THR A 234 -30.56 -5.06 -1.44
C THR A 234 -30.23 -3.60 -1.17
N GLY A 235 -29.23 -3.09 -1.88
CA GLY A 235 -28.83 -1.70 -1.81
C GLY A 235 -29.00 -0.97 -3.14
N ILE A 236 -28.52 0.27 -3.16
CA ILE A 236 -28.46 1.17 -4.29
C ILE A 236 -27.00 1.36 -4.73
N ASN A 237 -26.78 2.02 -5.87
CA ASN A 237 -25.44 2.40 -6.37
C ASN A 237 -24.47 1.21 -6.45
N GLY A 238 -24.78 0.23 -7.31
CA GLY A 238 -23.85 -0.87 -7.59
C GLY A 238 -22.57 -0.41 -8.30
N ILE A 239 -21.55 -1.24 -8.23
CA ILE A 239 -20.32 -1.14 -9.02
C ILE A 239 -20.06 -2.51 -9.63
N PHE A 240 -19.59 -2.54 -10.86
CA PHE A 240 -19.35 -3.77 -11.62
C PHE A 240 -17.92 -3.81 -12.11
N ALA A 241 -17.29 -4.98 -12.09
CA ALA A 241 -15.89 -5.12 -12.47
C ALA A 241 -15.65 -4.73 -13.94
N THR A 242 -16.61 -5.04 -14.81
CA THR A 242 -16.58 -4.71 -16.24
C THR A 242 -16.70 -3.23 -16.55
N ASP A 243 -17.23 -2.43 -15.61
CA ASP A 243 -17.30 -0.98 -15.76
C ASP A 243 -15.95 -0.31 -15.42
N LEU A 244 -15.10 -1.02 -14.67
CA LEU A 244 -13.81 -0.52 -14.20
C LEU A 244 -12.66 -0.91 -15.14
N THR A 245 -12.67 -2.14 -15.65
CA THR A 245 -11.61 -2.64 -16.52
C THR A 245 -12.04 -3.84 -17.35
N ASP A 246 -11.31 -4.11 -18.44
CA ASP A 246 -11.43 -5.37 -19.17
C ASP A 246 -10.71 -6.47 -18.38
N LEU A 247 -11.48 -7.38 -17.76
CA LEU A 247 -10.94 -8.50 -17.00
C LEU A 247 -10.07 -9.44 -17.85
N LYS A 248 -10.15 -9.40 -19.18
CA LYS A 248 -9.27 -10.21 -20.05
C LYS A 248 -7.88 -9.61 -20.23
N SER A 249 -7.68 -8.37 -19.79
CA SER A 249 -6.40 -7.65 -19.93
C SER A 249 -5.35 -8.07 -18.90
N PHE A 250 -5.74 -8.79 -17.84
CA PHE A 250 -4.84 -9.22 -16.78
C PHE A 250 -4.67 -10.74 -16.74
N PRO A 251 -3.46 -11.23 -16.42
CA PRO A 251 -3.23 -12.65 -16.22
C PRO A 251 -3.88 -13.15 -14.92
N THR A 252 -4.24 -14.43 -14.90
CA THR A 252 -4.57 -15.16 -13.68
C THR A 252 -3.36 -15.96 -13.22
N GLN A 253 -3.08 -15.97 -11.92
CA GLN A 253 -1.99 -16.77 -11.36
C GLN A 253 -2.23 -18.25 -11.66
N SER A 254 -1.35 -18.82 -12.49
CA SER A 254 -1.50 -20.19 -12.95
C SER A 254 -1.21 -21.20 -11.84
N VAL A 255 -1.89 -22.35 -11.87
CA VAL A 255 -1.65 -23.47 -10.95
C VAL A 255 -0.20 -23.97 -11.02
N ALA A 256 0.46 -23.81 -12.17
CA ALA A 256 1.85 -24.20 -12.37
C ALA A 256 2.86 -23.33 -11.58
N GLN A 257 2.49 -22.10 -11.21
CA GLN A 257 3.26 -21.29 -10.24
C GLN A 257 2.89 -21.58 -8.78
N ARG A 258 1.88 -22.44 -8.51
CA ARG A 258 1.49 -22.84 -7.14
C ARG A 258 2.49 -23.80 -6.47
N ASN A 259 3.42 -24.36 -7.25
CA ASN A 259 4.57 -25.11 -6.76
C ASN A 259 5.82 -24.43 -7.29
N GLY A 260 6.25 -23.33 -6.66
CA GLY A 260 7.51 -22.71 -7.01
C GLY A 260 8.66 -23.73 -6.97
N SER A 261 9.24 -23.98 -8.15
CA SER A 261 10.66 -24.28 -8.33
C SER A 261 11.25 -25.40 -7.47
N ASP A 262 10.95 -26.64 -7.83
CA ASP A 262 11.88 -27.76 -7.61
C ASP A 262 12.21 -28.34 -8.99
N ASP A 263 13.21 -27.77 -9.63
CA ASP A 263 13.78 -28.26 -10.89
C ASP A 263 14.68 -29.49 -10.59
N ARG A 264 14.07 -30.53 -10.00
CA ARG A 264 14.67 -31.87 -9.89
C ARG A 264 13.97 -32.80 -10.87
N SER A 265 14.71 -33.03 -11.96
CA SER A 265 14.61 -34.12 -12.91
C SER A 265 13.83 -35.36 -12.43
N PRO A 266 12.89 -35.90 -13.23
CA PRO A 266 12.10 -37.08 -12.87
C PRO A 266 12.92 -38.34 -13.09
N ASN A 267 14.00 -38.52 -12.33
CA ASN A 267 14.72 -39.79 -12.32
C ASN A 267 15.47 -40.03 -11.00
N GLU A 268 14.78 -39.94 -9.88
CA GLU A 268 15.21 -40.65 -8.68
C GLU A 268 13.98 -41.09 -7.88
N SER A 269 13.79 -42.41 -7.81
CA SER A 269 12.79 -43.04 -6.95
C SER A 269 13.01 -42.61 -5.50
N PRO A 270 11.99 -42.18 -4.75
CA PRO A 270 12.15 -41.86 -3.35
C PRO A 270 12.45 -43.16 -2.58
N LYS A 271 13.67 -43.24 -2.02
CA LYS A 271 14.01 -44.25 -1.00
C LYS A 271 13.06 -44.05 0.19
N PRO A 272 12.41 -45.11 0.69
CA PRO A 272 11.51 -45.00 1.82
C PRO A 272 12.34 -44.68 3.06
N MET A 273 12.23 -43.45 3.56
CA MET A 273 12.78 -43.12 4.86
C MET A 273 11.87 -43.77 5.90
N MET A 274 12.43 -44.72 6.64
CA MET A 274 11.76 -45.47 7.69
C MET A 274 11.11 -44.51 8.69
N MET A 275 9.77 -44.50 8.68
CA MET A 275 8.98 -44.06 9.80
C MET A 275 9.09 -45.15 10.88
N ALA A 276 10.07 -44.99 11.77
CA ALA A 276 10.19 -45.83 12.96
C ALA A 276 9.01 -45.52 13.89
N LEU A 277 8.00 -46.37 13.79
CA LEU A 277 6.92 -46.56 14.73
C LEU A 277 7.50 -46.89 16.12
N ILE A 278 7.36 -45.98 17.09
CA ILE A 278 7.38 -46.36 18.52
C ILE A 278 5.98 -46.14 19.06
N ILE A 279 5.20 -47.21 19.02
CA ILE A 279 4.07 -47.46 19.90
C ILE A 279 4.65 -47.79 21.28
N GLY A 280 4.24 -47.06 22.30
CA GLY A 280 4.55 -47.43 23.68
C GLY A 280 4.30 -46.30 24.68
N MET A 281 3.05 -46.14 25.10
CA MET A 281 2.59 -46.17 26.51
C MET A 281 1.31 -45.35 26.68
N ALA A 282 0.24 -46.10 26.95
CA ALA A 282 -0.98 -45.60 27.53
C ALA A 282 -0.74 -45.13 28.98
N VAL A 283 -1.72 -44.35 29.46
CA VAL A 283 -2.03 -43.96 30.84
C VAL A 283 -1.32 -42.72 31.41
N GLY A 284 -1.86 -41.54 31.07
CA GLY A 284 -1.67 -40.27 31.79
C GLY A 284 -2.60 -39.19 31.22
N GLY A 285 -3.48 -38.62 32.04
CA GLY A 285 -4.63 -37.82 31.61
C GLY A 285 -4.33 -36.50 30.85
N PRO A 286 -5.38 -35.82 30.34
CA PRO A 286 -5.32 -34.77 29.30
C PRO A 286 -4.60 -33.46 29.69
N VAL A 287 -3.97 -33.39 30.86
CA VAL A 287 -3.32 -32.16 31.35
C VAL A 287 -1.85 -32.08 30.92
N ALA A 288 -1.18 -33.22 30.65
CA ALA A 288 0.28 -33.22 30.39
C ALA A 288 0.68 -32.92 28.93
N ALA A 289 -0.18 -33.22 27.95
CA ALA A 289 0.13 -33.00 26.53
C ALA A 289 0.13 -31.50 26.14
N GLY A 290 -0.70 -30.67 26.80
CA GLY A 290 -0.76 -29.23 26.55
C GLY A 290 0.51 -28.48 26.99
N PHE A 291 1.13 -28.90 28.10
CA PHE A 291 2.36 -28.27 28.58
C PHE A 291 3.57 -28.55 27.68
N LEU A 292 3.64 -29.73 27.07
CA LEU A 292 4.75 -30.06 26.16
C LEU A 292 4.67 -29.25 24.85
N ALA A 293 3.46 -29.07 24.30
CA ALA A 293 3.25 -28.25 23.10
C ALA A 293 3.55 -26.76 23.37
N LEU A 294 3.12 -26.23 24.53
CA LEU A 294 3.43 -24.86 24.94
C LEU A 294 4.93 -24.65 25.21
N ALA A 295 5.61 -25.63 25.79
CA ALA A 295 7.05 -25.56 26.03
C ALA A 295 7.86 -25.58 24.72
N VAL A 296 7.47 -26.43 23.75
CA VAL A 296 8.09 -26.47 22.42
C VAL A 296 7.83 -25.16 21.66
N PHE A 297 6.62 -24.62 21.71
CA PHE A 297 6.29 -23.33 21.09
C PHE A 297 7.05 -22.16 21.73
N ALA A 298 7.14 -22.11 23.07
CA ALA A 298 7.90 -21.09 23.77
C ALA A 298 9.42 -21.20 23.50
N TYR A 299 9.94 -22.41 23.35
CA TYR A 299 11.34 -22.67 23.00
C TYR A 299 11.65 -22.20 21.57
N MET A 300 10.80 -22.54 20.60
CA MET A 300 10.92 -22.10 19.20
C MET A 300 10.88 -20.57 19.10
N ARG A 301 9.94 -19.93 19.81
CA ARG A 301 9.80 -18.47 19.84
C ARG A 301 11.00 -17.76 20.49
N ARG A 302 11.59 -18.33 21.54
CA ARG A 302 12.85 -17.81 22.12
C ARG A 302 14.02 -17.92 21.15
N HIS A 303 14.12 -19.02 20.43
CA HIS A 303 15.20 -19.24 19.46
C HIS A 303 15.10 -18.29 18.26
N GLU A 304 13.90 -17.96 17.79
CA GLU A 304 13.71 -16.93 16.76
C GLU A 304 14.03 -15.52 17.27
N ASN A 305 13.60 -15.17 18.49
CA ASN A 305 13.93 -13.88 19.08
C ASN A 305 15.45 -13.68 19.26
N GLN A 306 16.20 -14.73 19.63
CA GLN A 306 17.66 -14.66 19.72
C GLN A 306 18.34 -14.42 18.36
N LYS A 307 17.82 -15.00 17.28
CA LYS A 307 18.31 -14.72 15.92
C LYS A 307 18.06 -13.27 15.52
N ILE A 308 16.91 -12.70 15.90
CA ILE A 308 16.56 -11.30 15.62
C ILE A 308 17.50 -10.37 16.39
N GLU A 309 17.77 -10.62 17.67
CA GLU A 309 18.73 -9.83 18.46
C GLU A 309 20.15 -9.87 17.87
N GLN A 310 20.61 -11.04 17.40
CA GLN A 310 21.90 -11.15 16.72
C GLN A 310 21.94 -10.35 15.40
N ILE A 311 20.86 -10.36 14.61
CA ILE A 311 20.76 -9.58 13.36
C ILE A 311 20.78 -8.08 13.66
N LEU A 312 20.08 -7.63 14.71
CA LEU A 312 20.07 -6.22 15.12
C LEU A 312 21.44 -5.75 15.64
N GLN A 313 22.14 -6.59 16.42
CA GLN A 313 23.50 -6.30 16.87
C GLN A 313 24.50 -6.26 15.71
N ASP A 314 24.38 -7.16 14.74
CA ASP A 314 25.24 -7.16 13.55
C ASP A 314 25.00 -5.92 12.69
N LYS A 315 23.74 -5.48 12.51
CA LYS A 315 23.40 -4.24 11.80
C LYS A 315 23.99 -3.01 12.48
N ASP A 316 23.83 -2.87 13.79
CA ASP A 316 24.40 -1.74 14.55
C ASP A 316 25.94 -1.72 14.47
N SER A 317 26.59 -2.90 14.47
CA SER A 317 28.04 -3.00 14.28
C SER A 317 28.51 -2.55 12.88
N ARG A 318 27.72 -2.83 11.83
CA ARG A 318 28.03 -2.39 10.46
C ARG A 318 27.81 -0.89 10.30
N THR A 319 26.71 -0.35 10.82
CA THR A 319 26.41 1.09 10.76
C THR A 319 27.48 1.91 11.49
N ARG A 320 28.00 1.44 12.63
CA ARG A 320 29.13 2.10 13.31
C ARG A 320 30.42 2.05 12.49
N LYS A 321 30.74 0.91 11.87
CA LYS A 321 31.92 0.78 10.99
C LYS A 321 31.84 1.70 9.77
N ASP A 322 30.66 1.84 9.18
CA ASP A 322 30.45 2.71 8.02
C ASP A 322 30.51 4.20 8.41
N PHE A 323 30.01 4.57 9.59
CA PHE A 323 30.14 5.91 10.16
C PHE A 323 31.61 6.28 10.44
N ASP A 324 32.38 5.37 11.03
CA ASP A 324 33.81 5.59 11.30
C ASP A 324 34.64 5.68 10.01
N ARG A 325 34.25 4.92 8.97
CA ARG A 325 34.88 4.98 7.64
C ARG A 325 34.57 6.31 6.94
N ALA A 326 33.33 6.80 7.03
CA ALA A 326 32.95 8.10 6.46
C ALA A 326 33.73 9.26 7.11
N LYS A 327 33.92 9.20 8.44
CA LYS A 327 34.71 10.19 9.19
C LYS A 327 36.19 10.21 8.80
N THR A 328 36.74 9.06 8.40
CA THR A 328 38.14 8.94 7.96
C THR A 328 38.34 9.57 6.58
N ILE A 329 37.37 9.40 5.67
CA ILE A 329 37.40 9.97 4.31
C ILE A 329 37.27 11.51 4.35
N GLU A 330 36.45 12.04 5.26
CA GLU A 330 36.26 13.48 5.42
C GLU A 330 37.56 14.16 5.92
N TYR A 331 38.30 13.51 6.81
CA TYR A 331 39.59 14.02 7.32
C TYR A 331 40.70 14.03 6.27
N GLU A 332 40.69 13.11 5.31
CA GLU A 332 41.69 13.05 4.23
C GLU A 332 41.40 14.07 3.11
N SER A 333 40.13 14.44 2.92
CA SER A 333 39.71 15.41 1.89
C SER A 333 40.00 16.89 2.24
N VAL A 334 40.20 17.22 3.52
CA VAL A 334 40.46 18.61 3.96
C VAL A 334 41.93 19.03 3.78
N HIS A 335 42.85 18.11 3.44
CA HIS A 335 44.27 18.43 3.26
C HIS A 335 44.77 18.58 1.81
N VAL A 336 43.89 18.52 0.81
CA VAL A 336 44.29 18.72 -0.60
C VAL A 336 43.39 19.75 -1.27
N LYS A 337 43.76 21.04 -1.18
CA LYS A 337 43.61 22.05 -2.25
C LYS A 337 44.15 23.42 -1.79
N SER A 338 45.43 23.66 -2.05
CA SER A 338 46.02 24.99 -2.12
C SER A 338 47.11 25.04 -3.21
N SER A 339 46.66 25.19 -4.45
CA SER A 339 47.31 25.82 -5.62
C SER A 339 46.51 25.33 -6.82
N GLU A 340 46.00 26.15 -7.73
CA GLU A 340 46.80 26.89 -8.70
C GLU A 340 45.90 27.87 -9.49
N LYS A 341 46.54 28.77 -10.23
CA LYS A 341 46.07 30.06 -10.74
C LYS A 341 45.96 30.01 -12.27
N ILE A 342 45.08 30.87 -12.82
CA ILE A 342 45.14 31.52 -14.15
C ILE A 342 44.72 30.69 -15.38
N GLY A 343 43.77 31.23 -16.16
CA GLY A 343 43.95 31.35 -17.61
C GLY A 343 42.76 31.03 -18.52
N SER A 344 42.24 32.09 -19.14
CA SER A 344 41.90 32.16 -20.58
C SER A 344 40.59 31.56 -21.11
N ARG A 345 39.77 32.47 -21.66
CA ARG A 345 38.58 32.27 -22.50
C ARG A 345 38.92 31.64 -23.86
N GLN A 346 38.09 30.73 -24.35
CA GLN A 346 37.61 30.65 -25.74
C GLN A 346 36.24 29.94 -25.79
N PRO A 347 35.26 30.39 -26.59
CA PRO A 347 34.02 29.67 -26.82
C PRO A 347 34.18 28.66 -27.97
N VAL A 348 33.73 27.42 -27.75
CA VAL A 348 33.63 26.37 -28.75
C VAL A 348 32.32 26.56 -29.52
N LEU A 349 32.43 26.74 -30.84
CA LEU A 349 31.34 26.66 -31.82
C LEU A 349 30.80 25.24 -31.87
N LEU A 350 29.52 25.05 -31.56
CA LEU A 350 28.77 23.85 -31.89
C LEU A 350 27.97 24.10 -33.16
N HIS A 351 28.22 23.27 -34.17
CA HIS A 351 27.41 23.14 -35.37
C HIS A 351 26.11 22.41 -35.02
N GLU A 352 24.97 23.07 -35.15
CA GLU A 352 23.64 22.46 -35.08
C GLU A 352 23.07 22.36 -36.52
N LYS A 353 22.63 21.15 -36.88
CA LYS A 353 21.88 20.83 -38.10
C LYS A 353 20.57 20.19 -37.65
N SER A 354 19.48 20.56 -38.32
CA SER A 354 18.05 20.22 -38.06
C SER A 354 17.36 21.43 -37.43
N GLY A 355 16.47 22.16 -38.10
CA GLY A 355 15.33 21.66 -38.88
C GLY A 355 14.09 21.87 -38.02
N ASP A 356 13.25 22.83 -38.41
CA ASP A 356 11.97 23.24 -37.82
C ASP A 356 12.00 24.30 -36.72
N SER A 357 11.98 25.57 -37.15
CA SER A 357 11.64 26.72 -36.31
C SER A 357 10.20 27.16 -36.58
N HIS A 358 9.30 26.84 -35.65
CA HIS A 358 8.02 27.51 -35.50
C HIS A 358 8.26 28.94 -34.97
N HIS A 359 7.69 29.93 -35.65
CA HIS A 359 7.60 31.30 -35.17
C HIS A 359 6.65 31.35 -33.96
N PHE A 360 7.17 31.72 -32.78
CA PHE A 360 6.39 32.25 -31.67
C PHE A 360 6.79 33.70 -31.45
N GLU A 361 5.86 34.61 -31.71
CA GLU A 361 5.94 36.02 -31.37
C GLU A 361 5.39 36.18 -29.95
N LEU A 362 6.26 36.64 -29.03
CA LEU A 362 5.87 36.97 -27.66
C LEU A 362 5.49 38.46 -27.65
N ASP A 363 4.19 38.75 -27.68
CA ASP A 363 3.68 40.06 -27.27
C ASP A 363 3.39 40.05 -25.76
N GLY A 364 4.09 40.92 -25.06
CA GLY A 364 4.00 41.06 -23.62
C GLY A 364 2.77 41.86 -23.24
N THR A 365 1.68 41.18 -22.89
CA THR A 365 0.69 41.75 -21.96
C THR A 365 0.11 40.70 -21.04
N SER A 366 0.30 40.93 -19.75
CA SER A 366 -0.32 40.22 -18.65
C SER A 366 -1.85 40.36 -18.72
N ARG A 367 -2.59 39.26 -18.81
CA ARG A 367 -3.92 39.11 -18.19
C ARG A 367 -4.39 37.66 -18.19
N ILE A 368 -4.74 37.21 -16.99
CA ILE A 368 -5.45 35.98 -16.70
C ILE A 368 -6.86 36.09 -17.30
N VAL A 369 -7.24 35.15 -18.16
CA VAL A 369 -8.64 34.91 -18.52
C VAL A 369 -8.92 33.44 -18.24
N ALA A 370 -9.77 33.20 -17.25
CA ALA A 370 -10.33 31.89 -16.96
C ALA A 370 -11.33 31.53 -18.06
N GLU A 371 -11.11 30.42 -18.78
CA GLU A 371 -12.13 29.81 -19.61
C GLU A 371 -13.11 29.02 -18.74
N LEU A 372 -14.36 29.46 -18.75
CA LEU A 372 -15.52 28.72 -18.25
C LEU A 372 -16.03 27.78 -19.34
N PRO A 373 -16.49 26.56 -19.01
CA PRO A 373 -17.02 25.62 -19.99
C PRO A 373 -18.41 26.04 -20.52
N ALA A 374 -18.62 25.80 -21.81
CA ALA A 374 -19.85 26.08 -22.54
C ALA A 374 -21.07 25.32 -21.98
N PRO A 375 -22.29 25.90 -21.98
CA PRO A 375 -23.49 25.24 -21.52
C PRO A 375 -24.03 24.20 -22.52
N ALA A 376 -24.55 23.10 -21.95
CA ALA A 376 -25.18 21.99 -22.62
C ALA A 376 -26.37 22.41 -23.51
N VAL A 377 -26.36 21.96 -24.76
CA VAL A 377 -27.51 22.02 -25.68
C VAL A 377 -28.56 21.01 -25.22
N ARG A 378 -29.68 21.53 -24.72
CA ARG A 378 -30.88 20.78 -24.35
C ARG A 378 -31.74 20.60 -25.61
N GLY A 379 -31.60 19.46 -26.28
CA GLY A 379 -32.45 19.06 -27.41
C GLY A 379 -33.80 18.50 -26.93
N TYR A 380 -34.87 19.18 -27.30
CA TYR A 380 -36.27 18.81 -27.04
C TYR A 380 -36.68 17.55 -27.81
N THR A 381 -37.28 16.59 -27.10
CA THR A 381 -38.10 15.52 -27.69
C THR A 381 -39.45 16.09 -28.13
N ARG A 382 -39.88 15.80 -29.37
CA ARG A 382 -41.28 15.95 -29.79
C ARG A 382 -41.76 14.60 -30.32
N ASN A 383 -42.44 13.85 -29.45
CA ASN A 383 -43.38 12.81 -29.88
C ASN A 383 -44.70 13.50 -30.24
N GLY A 384 -45.30 13.04 -31.33
CA GLY A 384 -46.58 13.50 -31.83
C GLY A 384 -47.02 12.60 -32.98
N ASP A 385 -47.50 11.42 -32.62
CA ASP A 385 -48.33 10.58 -33.48
C ASP A 385 -49.69 11.25 -33.71
N GLY A 386 -50.28 11.00 -34.88
CA GLY A 386 -51.67 11.38 -35.16
C GLY A 386 -52.06 11.17 -36.62
N ILE A 387 -52.52 9.96 -36.93
CA ILE A 387 -53.80 9.78 -37.62
C ILE A 387 -54.89 10.00 -36.58
#